data_AF-A0A951B1I1-F1
#
_entry.id   AF-A0A951B1I1-F1
#
_cell.length_a   1.000
_cell.length_b   1.000
_cell.length_c   1.000
_cell.angle_alpha   90.00
_cell.angle_beta   90.00
_cell.angle_gamma   90.00
#
_symmetry.space_group_name_H-M   'P 1'
#
loop_
_entity.id
_entity.type
_entity.pdbx_description
1 polymer ?
#
loop_
_entity_poly.entity_id
_entity_poly.type
_entity_poly.pdbx_seq_one_letter_code
_entity_poly.pdbx_strand_id
1 'polypeptide(L)'
;MRSERGRPDEPELRRLDDELIGLDRDDPEVQAFSEHLARVHVRRPSFTVEGYLSGISDFADSANRTEGLRRMTAVLVVLLILLGVAITIWGAATFTISTLLG
;
A
#
# COMPACT_ATOMS: atom_id res chain seq x y z
N MET A 1 16.25 28.29 -21.75
CA MET A 1 15.93 27.53 -20.53
C MET A 1 14.67 28.13 -19.91
N ARG A 2 13.51 27.51 -20.14
CA ARG A 2 12.20 27.94 -19.62
C ARG A 2 11.73 26.83 -18.67
N SER A 3 11.69 27.12 -17.37
CA SER A 3 11.18 26.17 -16.38
C SER A 3 9.68 26.00 -16.58
N GLU A 4 9.27 24.87 -17.16
CA GLU A 4 7.91 24.36 -17.05
C GLU A 4 7.75 23.79 -15.64
N ARG A 5 7.32 24.65 -14.70
CA ARG A 5 6.74 24.18 -13.44
C ARG A 5 5.44 23.48 -13.82
N GLY A 6 5.41 22.16 -13.68
CA GLY A 6 4.21 21.34 -13.87
C GLY A 6 3.04 21.97 -13.10
N ARG A 7 2.03 22.37 -13.86
CA ARG A 7 0.73 22.77 -13.32
C ARG A 7 0.21 21.52 -12.61
N PRO A 8 -0.10 21.56 -11.29
CA PRO A 8 -0.70 20.40 -10.63
C PRO A 8 -1.93 20.00 -11.43
N ASP A 9 -2.05 18.71 -11.71
CA ASP A 9 -3.06 18.16 -12.60
C ASP A 9 -4.45 18.66 -12.14
N GLU A 10 -5.15 19.37 -13.03
CA GLU A 10 -6.52 19.88 -12.82
C GLU A 10 -7.48 18.90 -12.12
N PRO A 11 -7.43 17.57 -12.33
CA PRO A 11 -8.26 16.63 -11.56
C PRO A 11 -8.02 16.62 -10.05
N GLU A 12 -6.79 16.84 -9.56
CA GLU A 12 -6.52 16.86 -8.11
C GLU A 12 -7.01 18.16 -7.46
N LEU A 13 -6.79 19.29 -8.14
CA LEU A 13 -7.32 20.58 -7.71
C LEU A 13 -8.85 20.56 -7.61
N ARG A 14 -9.52 19.89 -8.57
CA ARG A 14 -10.99 19.77 -8.56
C ARG A 14 -11.50 18.91 -7.39
N ARG A 15 -10.81 17.81 -7.04
CA ARG A 15 -11.16 17.00 -5.85
C ARG A 15 -10.94 17.76 -4.56
N LEU A 16 -9.87 18.54 -4.47
CA LEU A 16 -9.60 19.38 -3.31
C LEU A 16 -10.66 20.50 -3.18
N ASP A 17 -11.10 21.08 -4.29
CA ASP A 17 -12.20 22.05 -4.34
C ASP A 17 -13.54 21.45 -3.89
N ASP A 18 -13.82 20.19 -4.27
CA ASP A 18 -15.02 19.48 -3.82
C ASP A 18 -14.99 19.20 -2.30
N GLU A 19 -13.82 18.93 -1.71
CA GLU A 19 -13.66 18.73 -0.26
C GLU A 19 -13.72 20.03 0.55
N LEU A 20 -13.41 21.17 -0.07
CA LEU A 20 -13.45 22.50 0.54
C LEU A 20 -14.75 23.27 0.23
N ILE A 21 -15.75 22.60 -0.35
CA ILE A 21 -17.00 23.24 -0.77
C ILE A 21 -17.81 23.72 0.44
N GLY A 22 -18.08 25.03 0.51
CA GLY A 22 -18.83 25.66 1.62
C GLY A 22 -17.98 26.20 2.78
N LEU A 23 -16.65 26.10 2.70
CA LEU A 23 -15.71 26.75 3.62
C LEU A 23 -15.18 28.06 3.00
N ASP A 24 -14.91 29.07 3.83
CA ASP A 24 -14.31 30.32 3.36
C ASP A 24 -12.84 30.11 3.00
N ARG A 25 -12.51 30.32 1.73
CA ARG A 25 -11.18 30.05 1.17
C ARG A 25 -10.12 31.03 1.67
N ASP A 26 -10.55 32.23 2.07
CA ASP A 26 -9.67 33.28 2.55
C ASP A 26 -9.39 33.17 4.06
N ASP A 27 -10.00 32.20 4.73
CA ASP A 27 -9.73 31.91 6.15
C ASP A 27 -8.35 31.23 6.31
N PRO A 28 -7.46 31.76 7.18
CA PRO A 28 -6.16 31.14 7.45
C PRO A 28 -6.25 29.69 7.96
N GLU A 29 -7.34 29.30 8.64
CA GLU A 29 -7.55 27.93 9.12
C GLU A 29 -7.86 26.97 7.96
N VAL A 30 -8.63 27.41 6.98
CA VAL A 30 -8.97 26.65 5.77
C VAL A 30 -7.75 26.46 4.87
N GLN A 31 -6.84 27.44 4.83
CA GLN A 31 -5.57 27.31 4.10
C GLN A 31 -4.66 26.24 4.73
N ALA A 32 -4.54 26.24 6.07
CA ALA A 32 -3.77 25.21 6.77
C ALA A 32 -4.34 23.81 6.57
N PHE A 33 -5.68 23.70 6.51
CA PHE A 33 -6.36 22.44 6.21
C PHE A 33 -6.15 22.00 4.77
N SER A 34 -6.17 22.92 3.80
CA SER A 34 -5.90 22.62 2.39
C SER A 34 -4.47 22.10 2.17
N GLU A 35 -3.49 22.67 2.88
CA GLU A 35 -2.09 22.22 2.83
C GLU A 35 -1.91 20.84 3.51
N HIS A 36 -2.69 20.59 4.57
CA HIS A 36 -2.74 19.28 5.21
C HIS A 36 -3.38 18.23 4.30
N LEU A 37 -4.51 18.53 3.67
CA LEU A 37 -5.18 17.64 2.71
C LEU A 37 -4.32 17.37 1.48
N ALA A 38 -3.63 18.39 0.94
CA ALA A 38 -2.69 18.22 -0.15
C ALA A 38 -1.56 17.24 0.20
N ARG A 39 -1.04 17.30 1.43
CA ARG A 39 -0.02 16.32 1.90
C ARG A 39 -0.56 14.90 2.04
N VAL A 40 -1.83 14.75 2.45
CA VAL A 40 -2.47 13.44 2.63
C VAL A 40 -2.87 12.83 1.28
N HIS A 41 -3.35 13.64 0.33
CA HIS A 41 -3.69 13.21 -1.03
C HIS A 41 -2.47 12.70 -1.80
N VAL A 42 -1.34 13.39 -1.71
CA VAL A 42 -0.07 12.97 -2.32
C VAL A 42 0.47 11.65 -1.70
N ARG A 43 -0.03 11.24 -0.52
CA ARG A 43 0.48 10.08 0.24
C ARG A 43 -0.51 8.95 0.44
N ARG A 44 -1.66 8.89 -0.24
CA ARG A 44 -2.55 7.73 -0.16
C ARG A 44 -2.09 6.63 -1.14
N PRO A 45 -1.46 5.53 -0.68
CA PRO A 45 -1.61 4.28 -1.39
C PRO A 45 -3.06 3.82 -1.22
N SER A 46 -3.62 3.36 -2.32
CA SER A 46 -4.94 2.75 -2.46
C SER A 46 -5.16 1.65 -1.41
N PHE A 47 -5.79 2.01 -0.28
CA PHE A 47 -6.45 1.06 0.62
C PHE A 47 -7.74 0.56 -0.01
N THR A 48 -7.61 -0.12 -1.15
CA THR A 48 -8.69 -0.81 -1.86
C THR A 48 -8.20 -2.21 -2.14
N VAL A 49 -9.08 -3.20 -2.12
CA VAL A 49 -8.75 -4.63 -2.16
C VAL A 49 -7.92 -5.03 -3.40
N GLU A 50 -7.94 -4.22 -4.47
CA GLU A 50 -7.08 -4.34 -5.66
C GLU A 50 -5.58 -4.04 -5.41
N GLY A 51 -5.25 -3.25 -4.38
CA GLY A 51 -3.86 -3.00 -3.96
C GLY A 51 -3.17 -4.24 -3.36
N TYR A 52 -3.94 -5.21 -2.86
CA TYR A 52 -3.36 -6.48 -2.38
C TYR A 52 -2.87 -7.36 -3.54
N LEU A 53 -3.52 -7.27 -4.71
CA LEU A 53 -3.09 -7.95 -5.94
C LEU A 53 -1.94 -7.21 -6.64
N SER A 54 -1.98 -5.88 -6.70
CA SER A 54 -0.84 -5.08 -7.22
C SER A 54 0.39 -5.26 -6.34
N GLY A 55 0.23 -5.29 -5.01
CA GLY A 55 1.32 -5.56 -4.08
C GLY A 55 2.03 -6.88 -4.38
N ILE A 56 1.30 -7.96 -4.69
CA ILE A 56 1.90 -9.26 -5.07
C ILE A 56 2.71 -9.17 -6.36
N SER A 57 2.23 -8.43 -7.36
CA SER A 57 2.94 -8.26 -8.64
C SER A 57 4.17 -7.36 -8.50
N ASP A 58 4.03 -6.26 -7.74
CA ASP A 58 5.12 -5.31 -7.48
C ASP A 58 6.18 -5.91 -6.53
N PHE A 59 5.80 -6.84 -5.64
CA PHE A 59 6.76 -7.63 -4.85
C PHE A 59 7.56 -8.60 -5.72
N ALA A 60 6.96 -9.21 -6.74
CA ALA A 60 7.66 -10.10 -7.66
C ALA A 60 8.69 -9.34 -8.52
N ASP A 61 8.31 -8.17 -9.04
CA ASP A 61 9.19 -7.32 -9.86
C ASP A 61 10.24 -6.55 -9.03
N SER A 62 9.88 -6.06 -7.84
CA SER A 62 10.81 -5.34 -6.95
C SER A 62 11.85 -6.26 -6.31
N ALA A 63 11.48 -7.52 -6.01
CA ALA A 63 12.44 -8.53 -5.54
C ALA A 63 13.54 -8.74 -6.59
N ASN A 64 13.21 -8.75 -7.87
CA ASN A 64 14.16 -9.05 -8.94
C ASN A 64 15.10 -7.88 -9.29
N ARG A 65 14.79 -6.63 -8.92
CA ARG A 65 15.48 -5.46 -9.50
C ARG A 65 16.24 -4.55 -8.55
N THR A 66 15.95 -4.52 -7.23
CA THR A 66 16.37 -3.34 -6.45
C THR A 66 17.16 -3.54 -5.16
N GLU A 67 17.36 -4.74 -4.62
CA GLU A 67 18.15 -4.86 -3.38
C GLU A 67 18.98 -6.13 -3.33
N GLY A 68 20.28 -5.96 -3.07
CA GLY A 68 21.31 -6.97 -3.21
C GLY A 68 20.94 -8.34 -2.64
N LEU A 69 21.39 -9.38 -3.34
CA LEU A 69 21.20 -10.82 -3.11
C LEU A 69 20.86 -11.24 -1.67
N ARG A 70 21.52 -10.66 -0.67
CA ARG A 70 21.29 -10.90 0.76
C ARG A 70 19.83 -10.67 1.20
N ARG A 71 19.16 -9.61 0.74
CA ARG A 71 17.77 -9.33 1.13
C ARG A 71 16.80 -10.33 0.49
N MET A 72 17.04 -10.73 -0.77
CA MET A 72 16.26 -11.81 -1.41
C MET A 72 16.45 -13.15 -0.71
N THR A 73 17.68 -13.52 -0.32
CA THR A 73 17.94 -14.76 0.42
C THR A 73 17.25 -14.76 1.77
N ALA A 74 17.29 -13.66 2.51
CA ALA A 74 16.60 -13.53 3.79
C ALA A 74 15.08 -13.69 3.64
N VAL A 75 14.47 -13.02 2.64
CA VAL A 75 13.04 -13.15 2.34
C VAL A 75 12.68 -14.58 1.96
N LEU A 76 13.48 -15.23 1.10
CA LEU A 76 13.28 -16.62 0.70
C LEU A 76 13.32 -17.57 1.91
N VAL A 77 14.30 -17.41 2.80
CA VAL A 77 14.43 -18.23 4.01
C VAL A 77 13.21 -18.04 4.92
N VAL A 78 12.78 -16.80 5.16
CA VAL A 78 11.58 -16.52 5.96
C VAL A 78 10.36 -17.17 5.34
N LEU A 79 10.20 -17.09 4.01
CA LEU A 79 9.07 -17.69 3.30
C LEU A 79 9.08 -19.22 3.40
N LEU A 80 10.26 -19.86 3.32
CA LEU A 80 10.42 -21.30 3.54
C LEU A 80 10.07 -21.71 4.97
N ILE A 81 10.46 -20.92 5.97
CA ILE A 81 10.11 -21.17 7.37
C ILE A 81 8.58 -21.08 7.56
N LEU A 82 7.97 -20.01 7.06
CA LEU A 82 6.51 -19.83 7.15
C LEU A 82 5.76 -20.95 6.45
N LEU A 83 6.24 -21.42 5.29
CA LEU A 83 5.67 -22.56 4.58
C LEU A 83 5.75 -23.85 5.41
N GLY A 84 6.89 -24.14 6.02
CA GLY A 84 7.05 -25.31 6.89
C GLY A 84 6.12 -25.27 8.10
N VAL A 85 5.95 -24.11 8.72
CA VAL A 85 5.00 -23.90 9.82
C VAL A 85 3.56 -24.12 9.34
N ALA A 86 3.18 -23.58 8.19
CA ALA A 86 1.83 -23.76 7.64
C ALA A 86 1.51 -25.24 7.36
N ILE A 87 2.44 -25.99 6.76
CA ILE A 87 2.30 -27.43 6.53
C ILE A 87 2.15 -28.18 7.86
N THR A 88 2.93 -27.80 8.88
CA THR A 88 2.86 -28.41 10.21
C THR A 88 1.49 -28.19 10.86
N ILE A 89 0.98 -26.96 10.82
CA ILE A 89 -0.35 -26.62 11.34
C ILE A 89 -1.43 -27.39 10.58
N TRP A 90 -1.34 -27.45 9.25
CA TRP A 90 -2.30 -28.19 8.43
C TRP A 90 -2.31 -29.68 8.79
N GLY A 91 -1.14 -30.30 8.89
CA GLY A 91 -1.00 -31.70 9.29
C GLY A 91 -1.62 -31.96 10.67
N ALA A 92 -1.26 -31.13 11.67
CA ALA A 92 -1.83 -31.22 13.01
C ALA A 92 -3.35 -31.05 13.01
N ALA A 93 -3.88 -30.06 12.29
CA ALA A 93 -5.31 -29.83 12.19
C ALA A 93 -6.03 -31.02 11.56
N THR A 94 -5.54 -31.55 10.43
CA THR A 94 -6.14 -32.72 9.78
C THR A 94 -6.11 -33.95 10.67
N PHE A 95 -5.02 -34.18 11.41
CA PHE A 95 -4.88 -35.28 12.35
C PHE A 95 -5.85 -35.17 13.52
N THR A 96 -5.98 -33.98 14.10
CA THR A 96 -6.94 -33.73 15.19
C THR A 96 -8.37 -33.93 14.69
N ILE A 97 -8.72 -33.36 13.53
CA ILE A 97 -10.07 -33.48 12.95
C ILE A 97 -10.39 -34.95 12.63
N SER A 98 -9.46 -35.68 12.00
CA SER A 98 -9.67 -37.09 11.65
C SER A 98 -9.81 -37.98 12.88
N THR A 99 -9.07 -37.68 13.95
CA THR A 99 -9.17 -38.42 15.23
C THR A 99 -10.48 -38.15 15.96
N LEU A 100 -11.07 -36.97 15.77
CA LEU A 100 -12.28 -36.56 16.48
C LEU A 100 -13.56 -36.94 15.70
N LEU A 101 -13.49 -36.99 14.37
CA LEU A 101 -14.61 -37.33 13.48
C LEU A 101 -14.59 -38.79 12.98
N GLY A 102 -13.50 -39.51 13.18
CA GLY A 102 -13.34 -40.94 12.87
C GLY A 102 -13.47 -41.80 14.11
#